data_AF-A0A0S6WZP0-F1
#
_entry.id   AF-A0A0S6WZP0-F1
#
_cell.length_a   1.000
_cell.length_b   1.000
_cell.length_c   1.000
_cell.angle_alpha   90.00
_cell.angle_beta   90.00
_cell.angle_gamma   90.00
#
_symmetry.space_group_name_H-M   'P 1'
#
loop_
_entity.id
_entity.type
_entity.pdbx_description
1 polymer ?
#
loop_
_entity_poly.entity_id
_entity_poly.type
_entity_poly.pdbx_seq_one_letter_code
_entity_poly.pdbx_strand_id
1 'polypeptide(L)'
;MIIFAVFNLKPGVSVEEYEAWARETDLPTANSLKSIDSFRVYRSTSVLGSDEKPPFGYIEVLDVNDMEQFAADAQSEIMQEVAATFQGMVDVTFVMTEELVA
;
A
#
# COMPACT_ATOMS: atom_id res chain seq x y z
N MET A 1 0.30 -14.19 -3.80
CA MET A 1 0.51 -13.99 -2.34
C MET A 1 -0.01 -12.62 -1.98
N ILE A 2 -0.80 -12.50 -0.93
CA ILE A 2 -1.33 -11.20 -0.50
C ILE A 2 -0.37 -10.56 0.51
N ILE A 3 0.00 -9.31 0.26
CA ILE A 3 0.69 -8.45 1.22
C ILE A 3 -0.26 -7.30 1.58
N PHE A 4 -0.39 -7.02 2.86
CA PHE A 4 -1.06 -5.82 3.34
C PHE A 4 -0.04 -4.77 3.74
N ALA A 5 -0.18 -3.54 3.25
CA ALA A 5 0.49 -2.38 3.83
C ALA A 5 -0.54 -1.61 4.66
N VAL A 6 -0.36 -1.58 5.97
CA VAL A 6 -1.25 -0.84 6.89
C VAL A 6 -0.51 0.38 7.42
N PHE A 7 -1.11 1.56 7.33
CA PHE A 7 -0.41 2.80 7.64
C PHE A 7 -1.30 3.95 8.10
N ASN A 8 -0.63 4.92 8.71
CA ASN A 8 -1.15 6.24 9.02
C ASN A 8 -0.27 7.30 8.34
N LEU A 9 -0.85 8.45 7.99
CA LEU A 9 -0.08 9.58 7.48
C LEU A 9 0.77 10.18 8.61
N LYS A 10 1.98 10.60 8.29
CA LYS A 10 2.85 11.32 9.22
C LYS A 10 2.25 12.67 9.61
N PRO A 11 2.60 13.22 10.79
CA PRO A 11 2.15 14.55 11.18
C PRO A 11 2.47 15.62 10.13
N GLY A 12 1.45 16.39 9.72
CA GLY A 12 1.59 17.49 8.77
C GLY A 12 1.40 17.11 7.30
N VAL A 13 1.28 15.82 6.97
CA VAL A 13 0.93 15.38 5.60
C VAL A 13 -0.56 15.60 5.35
N SER A 14 -0.90 16.28 4.26
CA SER A 14 -2.31 16.47 3.86
C SER A 14 -2.90 15.17 3.34
N VAL A 15 -4.15 14.91 3.75
CA VAL A 15 -4.94 13.78 3.23
C VAL A 15 -5.18 13.95 1.74
N GLU A 16 -5.51 15.17 1.30
CA GLU A 16 -5.78 15.49 -0.09
C GLU A 16 -4.54 15.29 -0.97
N GLU A 17 -3.37 15.74 -0.51
CA GLU A 17 -2.10 15.56 -1.21
C GLU A 17 -1.74 14.07 -1.34
N TYR A 18 -1.86 13.32 -0.24
CA TYR A 18 -1.62 11.88 -0.25
C TYR A 18 -2.60 11.15 -1.19
N GLU A 19 -3.91 11.41 -1.07
CA GLU A 19 -4.91 10.72 -1.90
C GLU A 19 -4.76 11.06 -3.38
N ALA A 20 -4.36 12.29 -3.73
CA ALA A 20 -4.06 12.67 -5.11
C ALA A 20 -2.84 11.92 -5.65
N TRP A 21 -1.73 11.95 -4.92
CA TRP A 21 -0.51 11.21 -5.28
C TRP A 21 -0.78 9.71 -5.42
N ALA A 22 -1.53 9.11 -4.50
CA ALA A 22 -1.85 7.69 -4.54
C ALA A 22 -2.63 7.32 -5.81
N ARG A 23 -3.58 8.15 -6.23
CA ARG A 23 -4.39 7.91 -7.45
C ARG A 23 -3.61 8.13 -8.74
N GLU A 24 -2.75 9.14 -8.77
CA GLU A 24 -2.09 9.58 -9.99
C GLU A 24 -0.76 8.85 -10.24
N THR A 25 -0.08 8.41 -9.17
CA THR A 25 1.28 7.86 -9.25
C THR A 25 1.34 6.44 -8.72
N ASP A 26 0.99 6.22 -7.45
CA ASP A 26 1.23 4.94 -6.78
C ASP A 26 0.40 3.79 -7.37
N LEU A 27 -0.93 3.96 -7.39
CA LEU A 27 -1.86 2.98 -7.92
C LEU A 27 -1.52 2.58 -9.38
N PRO A 28 -1.33 3.51 -10.33
CA PRO A 28 -0.96 3.15 -11.70
C PRO A 28 0.41 2.48 -11.81
N THR A 29 1.40 2.95 -11.05
CA THR A 29 2.77 2.42 -11.12
C THR A 29 2.81 0.98 -10.63
N ALA A 30 2.28 0.70 -9.44
CA ALA A 30 2.24 -0.65 -8.88
C ALA A 30 1.42 -1.61 -9.74
N ASN A 31 0.24 -1.19 -10.24
CA ASN A 31 -0.56 -2.04 -11.14
C ASN A 31 0.06 -2.25 -12.54
N SER A 32 1.15 -1.53 -12.88
CA SER A 32 1.89 -1.76 -14.13
C SER A 32 3.01 -2.80 -13.99
N LEU A 33 3.34 -3.20 -12.76
CA LEU A 33 4.40 -4.17 -12.48
C LEU A 33 3.96 -5.58 -12.88
N LYS A 34 4.88 -6.34 -13.47
CA LYS A 34 4.59 -7.71 -13.94
C LYS A 34 4.36 -8.68 -12.78
N SER A 35 4.97 -8.39 -11.63
CA SER A 35 4.84 -9.17 -10.41
C SER A 35 3.52 -8.96 -9.66
N ILE A 36 2.68 -8.00 -10.07
CA ILE A 36 1.45 -7.62 -9.38
C ILE A 36 0.22 -7.93 -10.25
N ASP A 37 -0.66 -8.81 -9.76
CA ASP A 37 -1.96 -9.06 -10.38
C ASP A 37 -2.97 -7.97 -10.04
N SER A 38 -2.92 -7.45 -8.81
CA SER A 38 -3.72 -6.30 -8.41
C SER A 38 -3.09 -5.53 -7.26
N PHE A 39 -3.21 -4.21 -7.31
CA PHE A 39 -2.88 -3.32 -6.20
C PHE A 39 -4.02 -2.35 -5.93
N ARG A 40 -4.47 -2.32 -4.67
CA ARG A 40 -5.64 -1.54 -4.23
C ARG A 40 -5.35 -0.83 -2.92
N VAL A 41 -5.81 0.41 -2.80
CA VAL A 41 -5.71 1.23 -1.59
C VAL A 41 -7.11 1.50 -1.05
N TYR A 42 -7.31 1.30 0.26
CA TYR A 42 -8.56 1.57 0.96
C TYR A 42 -8.33 2.56 2.09
N ARG A 43 -9.19 3.58 2.18
CA ARG A 43 -9.26 4.45 3.36
C ARG A 43 -10.17 3.81 4.40
N SER A 44 -9.67 3.68 5.62
CA SER A 44 -10.46 3.23 6.77
C SER A 44 -11.48 4.30 7.17
N THR A 45 -12.74 3.90 7.34
CA THR A 45 -13.84 4.83 7.67
C THR A 45 -14.33 4.69 9.11
N SER A 46 -14.41 3.47 9.63
CA SER A 46 -14.93 3.17 10.98
C SER A 46 -14.56 1.75 11.43
N VAL A 47 -14.53 1.50 12.73
CA VAL A 47 -14.50 0.13 13.30
C VAL A 47 -15.92 -0.39 13.43
N LEU A 48 -16.21 -1.57 12.88
CA LEU A 48 -17.55 -2.14 12.93
C LEU A 48 -17.95 -2.45 14.38
N GLY A 49 -19.08 -1.88 14.83
CA GLY A 49 -19.61 -2.13 16.18
C GLY A 49 -18.88 -1.39 17.30
N SER A 50 -18.06 -0.38 16.98
CA SER A 50 -17.34 0.45 17.96
C SER A 50 -17.27 1.92 17.49
N ASP A 51 -17.24 2.85 18.45
CA ASP A 51 -16.98 4.28 18.20
C ASP A 51 -15.47 4.60 18.20
N GLU A 52 -14.62 3.59 18.38
CA GLU A 52 -13.17 3.72 18.29
C GLU A 52 -12.73 4.10 16.87
N LYS A 53 -11.65 4.88 16.79
CA LYS A 53 -11.01 5.18 15.50
C LYS A 53 -10.35 3.93 14.94
N PRO A 54 -10.37 3.73 13.61
CA PRO A 54 -9.57 2.67 12.99
C PRO A 54 -8.10 2.80 13.39
N PRO A 55 -7.41 1.69 13.72
CA PRO A 55 -6.01 1.71 14.12
C PRO A 55 -5.06 2.15 12.98
N PHE A 56 -5.49 1.96 11.74
CA PHE A 56 -4.78 2.37 10.53
C PHE A 56 -5.72 3.20 9.65
N GLY A 57 -5.27 4.36 9.20
CA GLY A 57 -6.03 5.24 8.32
C GLY A 57 -6.21 4.66 6.92
N TYR A 58 -5.27 3.83 6.47
CA TYR A 58 -5.29 3.21 5.15
C TYR A 58 -4.79 1.77 5.17
N ILE A 59 -5.25 1.01 4.17
CA ILE A 59 -4.89 -0.38 3.92
C ILE A 59 -4.63 -0.54 2.42
N GLU A 60 -3.40 -0.89 2.08
CA GLU A 60 -3.03 -1.39 0.76
C GLU A 60 -3.13 -2.91 0.71
N VAL A 61 -3.58 -3.43 -0.43
CA VAL A 61 -3.65 -4.86 -0.72
C VAL A 61 -2.91 -5.10 -2.02
N LEU A 62 -1.76 -5.76 -1.92
CA LEU A 62 -0.93 -6.18 -3.05
C LEU A 62 -1.17 -7.67 -3.28
N ASP A 63 -1.65 -8.03 -4.46
CA ASP A 63 -1.69 -9.40 -4.92
C ASP A 63 -0.47 -9.67 -5.81
N VAL A 64 0.54 -10.29 -5.20
CA VAL A 64 1.84 -10.54 -5.82
C VAL A 64 1.87 -11.95 -6.41
N ASN A 65 2.02 -12.05 -7.73
CA ASN A 65 2.04 -13.33 -8.46
C ASN A 65 3.43 -14.01 -8.45
N ASP A 66 4.52 -13.25 -8.31
CA ASP A 66 5.90 -13.72 -8.33
C ASP A 66 6.78 -12.86 -7.40
N MET A 67 7.31 -13.48 -6.35
CA MET A 67 8.12 -12.77 -5.34
C MET A 67 9.54 -12.47 -5.78
N GLU A 68 10.12 -13.29 -6.66
CA GLU A 68 11.46 -13.01 -7.20
C GLU A 68 11.38 -11.83 -8.17
N GLN A 69 10.37 -11.83 -9.05
CA GLN A 69 10.10 -10.69 -9.93
C GLN A 69 9.69 -9.45 -9.14
N PHE A 70 8.92 -9.57 -8.06
CA PHE A 70 8.58 -8.44 -7.19
C PHE A 70 9.83 -7.81 -6.57
N ALA A 71 10.76 -8.64 -6.08
CA ALA A 71 12.03 -8.15 -5.56
C ALA A 71 12.84 -7.42 -6.63
N ALA A 72 12.84 -7.90 -7.88
CA ALA A 72 13.50 -7.24 -9.00
C ALA A 72 12.81 -5.93 -9.40
N ASP A 73 11.48 -5.92 -9.51
CA ASP A 73 10.67 -4.74 -9.81
C ASP A 73 10.88 -3.65 -8.75
N ALA A 74 10.98 -4.02 -7.48
CA ALA A 74 11.28 -3.12 -6.37
C ALA A 74 12.67 -2.46 -6.48
N GLN A 75 13.62 -3.03 -7.23
CA GLN A 75 14.93 -2.41 -7.48
C GLN A 75 14.94 -1.44 -8.66
N SER A 76 13.84 -1.33 -9.42
CA SER A 76 13.75 -0.37 -10.50
C SER A 76 13.78 1.06 -9.97
N GLU A 77 14.37 1.98 -10.74
CA GLU A 77 14.50 3.39 -10.37
C GLU A 77 13.13 4.02 -10.04
N ILE A 78 12.12 3.74 -10.87
CA ILE A 78 10.77 4.25 -10.66
C ILE A 78 10.14 3.75 -9.35
N MET A 79 10.35 2.47 -8.99
CA MET A 79 9.81 1.95 -7.74
C MET A 79 10.56 2.46 -6.51
N GLN A 80 11.87 2.71 -6.62
CA GLN A 80 12.64 3.33 -5.54
C GLN A 80 12.16 4.77 -5.27
N GLU A 81 11.86 5.54 -6.31
CA GLU A 81 11.31 6.89 -6.17
C GLU A 81 9.90 6.89 -5.53
N VAL A 82 9.02 5.99 -6.00
CA VAL A 82 7.68 5.82 -5.42
C VAL A 82 7.78 5.39 -3.96
N ALA A 83 8.61 4.39 -3.64
CA ALA A 83 8.81 3.91 -2.28
C ALA A 83 9.38 4.99 -1.36
N ALA A 84 10.36 5.79 -1.82
CA ALA A 84 10.92 6.89 -1.05
C ALA A 84 9.87 7.98 -0.77
N THR A 85 9.06 8.32 -1.77
CA THR A 85 7.97 9.29 -1.62
C THR A 85 6.93 8.79 -0.62
N PHE A 86 6.50 7.54 -0.76
CA PHE A 86 5.57 6.87 0.15
C PHE A 86 6.08 6.88 1.60
N GLN A 87 7.31 6.39 1.83
CA GLN A 87 7.95 6.38 3.14
C GLN A 87 8.16 7.79 3.71
N GLY A 88 8.26 8.82 2.87
CA GLY A 88 8.26 10.21 3.29
C GLY A 88 6.94 10.67 3.89
N MET A 89 5.81 10.12 3.43
CA MET A 89 4.46 10.54 3.81
C MET A 89 3.82 9.72 4.93
N VAL A 90 4.21 8.45 5.11
CA VAL A 90 3.45 7.52 5.96
C VAL A 90 4.31 6.78 6.98
N ASP A 91 3.68 6.37 8.08
CA ASP A 91 4.19 5.38 9.02
C ASP A 91 3.53 4.02 8.69
N VAL A 92 4.24 3.17 7.94
CA VAL A 92 3.72 1.93 7.36
C VAL A 92 4.29 0.66 8.00
N THR A 93 3.46 -0.37 8.07
CA THR A 93 3.85 -1.76 8.35
C THR A 93 3.40 -2.66 7.21
N PHE A 94 4.33 -3.44 6.66
CA PHE A 94 4.03 -4.47 5.67
C PHE A 94 3.82 -5.82 6.37
N VAL A 95 2.71 -6.48 6.04
CA VAL A 95 2.29 -7.77 6.59
C VAL A 95 2.17 -8.76 5.44
N MET A 96 3.09 -9.72 5.39
CA MET A 96 3.00 -10.85 4.46
C MET A 96 2.00 -11.87 5.01
N THR A 97 1.23 -12.48 4.12
CA THR A 97 0.19 -13.43 4.51
C THR A 97 0.30 -14.74 3.76
N GLU A 98 -0.24 -15.78 4.38
CA GLU A 98 -0.50 -17.07 3.76
C GLU A 98 -2.02 -17.26 3.72
N GLU A 99 -2.55 -17.66 2.56
CA GLU A 99 -3.97 -17.96 2.43
C GLU A 99 -4.27 -19.31 3.09
N LEU A 100 -5.24 -19.32 4.00
CA LEU A 100 -5.75 -20.57 4.56
C LEU A 100 -6.80 -21.14 3.61
N VAL A 101 -6.41 -22.18 2.87
CA VAL A 101 -7.32 -22.94 2.01
C VAL A 101 -7.86 -24.17 2.75
N ALA A 102 -9.09 -24.58 2.40
CA ALA A 102 -9.69 -25.83 2.89
C ALA A 102 -9.21 -27.05 2.10
#